data_AF-E3RHV3-F1
#
_entry.id   AF-E3RHV3-F1
#
_cell.length_a   1.000
_cell.length_b   1.000
_cell.length_c   1.000
_cell.angle_alpha   90.00
_cell.angle_beta   90.00
_cell.angle_gamma   90.00
#
_symmetry.space_group_name_H-M   'P 1'
#
loop_
_entity.id
_entity.type
_entity.pdbx_description
1 polymer ?
#
loop_
_entity_poly.entity_id
_entity_poly.type
_entity_poly.pdbx_seq_one_letter_code
_entity_poly.pdbx_strand_id
1 'polypeptide(L)'
;MLSQNNSNSSYEEGRIDLALQAYNLGQFKSLRRAAAAFSVRHQRLSDRLNKIKYRAQAPPNSARGGIPVGKNWPERFVSRTEELKMASNRAKDR
;
A
#
# COMPACT_ATOMS: atom_id res chain seq x y z
N MET A 1 -0.26 -29.28 13.53
CA MET A 1 -1.27 -29.33 12.45
C MET A 1 -1.11 -28.07 11.60
N LEU A 2 -0.71 -28.19 10.33
CA LEU A 2 -0.37 -27.05 9.47
C LEU A 2 -1.52 -26.70 8.49
N SER A 3 -2.04 -25.48 8.67
CA SER A 3 -2.73 -24.57 7.74
C SER A 3 -3.35 -25.12 6.45
N GLN A 4 -4.68 -25.23 6.43
CA GLN A 4 -5.50 -25.30 5.20
C GLN A 4 -5.73 -23.93 4.53
N ASN A 5 -4.92 -22.93 4.83
CA ASN A 5 -5.14 -21.55 4.37
C ASN A 5 -4.73 -21.30 2.91
N ASN A 6 -3.89 -22.18 2.32
CA ASN A 6 -3.42 -22.02 0.94
C ASN A 6 -4.47 -22.42 -0.09
N SER A 7 -5.30 -23.42 0.22
CA SER A 7 -6.38 -23.89 -0.66
C SER A 7 -7.43 -22.78 -0.84
N ASN A 8 -7.96 -22.24 0.27
CA ASN A 8 -8.99 -21.18 0.21
C ASN A 8 -8.55 -19.91 -0.52
N SER A 9 -7.27 -19.54 -0.41
CA SER A 9 -6.73 -18.38 -1.12
C SER A 9 -6.72 -18.58 -2.64
N SER A 10 -6.45 -19.78 -3.14
CA SER A 10 -6.38 -20.03 -4.59
C SER A 10 -7.74 -19.87 -5.27
N TYR A 11 -8.79 -20.39 -4.65
CA TYR A 11 -10.17 -20.29 -5.16
C TYR A 11 -10.72 -18.86 -5.08
N GLU A 12 -10.21 -18.06 -4.14
CA GLU A 12 -10.52 -16.63 -4.04
C GLU A 12 -9.81 -15.82 -5.14
N GLU A 13 -8.54 -16.11 -5.45
CA GLU A 13 -7.80 -15.42 -6.50
C GLU A 13 -8.42 -15.63 -7.88
N GLY A 14 -8.85 -16.86 -8.23
CA GLY A 14 -9.54 -17.12 -9.50
C GLY A 14 -10.86 -16.35 -9.65
N ARG A 15 -11.63 -16.19 -8.56
CA ARG A 15 -12.85 -15.38 -8.55
C ARG A 15 -12.56 -13.89 -8.71
N ILE A 16 -11.47 -13.40 -8.09
CA ILE A 16 -11.02 -12.02 -8.25
C ILE A 16 -10.64 -11.75 -9.71
N ASP A 17 -9.89 -12.65 -10.35
CA ASP A 17 -9.46 -12.49 -11.74
C ASP A 17 -10.65 -12.51 -12.71
N LEU A 18 -11.60 -13.42 -12.51
CA LEU A 18 -12.82 -13.48 -13.33
C LEU A 18 -13.68 -12.22 -13.16
N ALA A 19 -13.83 -11.73 -11.93
CA ALA A 19 -14.57 -10.50 -11.65
C ALA A 19 -13.92 -9.26 -12.27
N LEU A 20 -12.58 -9.21 -12.28
CA LEU A 20 -11.81 -8.16 -12.94
C LEU A 20 -12.01 -8.19 -14.47
N GLN A 21 -11.97 -9.38 -15.08
CA GLN A 21 -12.24 -9.56 -16.50
C GLN A 21 -13.65 -9.10 -16.87
N ALA A 22 -14.68 -9.52 -16.13
CA ALA A 22 -16.06 -9.13 -16.39
C ALA A 22 -16.27 -7.61 -16.29
N TYR A 23 -15.60 -6.95 -15.33
CA TYR A 23 -15.60 -5.49 -15.23
C TYR A 23 -14.95 -4.83 -16.46
N ASN A 24 -13.77 -5.30 -16.88
CA ASN A 24 -13.07 -4.76 -18.04
C ASN A 24 -13.82 -4.99 -19.36
N LEU A 25 -14.55 -6.10 -19.47
CA LEU A 25 -15.44 -6.41 -20.60
C LEU A 25 -16.74 -5.58 -20.59
N GLY A 26 -16.97 -4.74 -19.58
CA GLY A 26 -18.14 -3.86 -19.50
C GLY A 26 -19.42 -4.55 -19.03
N GLN A 27 -19.36 -5.81 -18.58
CA GLN A 27 -20.54 -6.54 -18.06
C GLN A 27 -21.11 -5.87 -16.79
N PHE A 28 -20.26 -5.19 -16.04
CA PHE A 28 -20.64 -4.44 -14.85
C PHE A 28 -20.23 -2.98 -14.97
N LYS A 29 -21.17 -2.07 -14.68
CA LYS A 29 -20.91 -0.62 -14.64
C LYS A 29 -20.07 -0.17 -13.45
N SER A 30 -19.85 -1.03 -12.45
CA SER A 30 -19.08 -0.69 -11.25
C SER A 30 -18.38 -1.88 -10.62
N LEU A 31 -17.23 -1.59 -10.00
CA LEU A 31 -16.39 -2.57 -9.33
C LEU A 31 -17.11 -3.25 -8.15
N ARG A 32 -17.93 -2.51 -7.41
CA ARG A 32 -18.76 -3.06 -6.32
C ARG A 32 -19.77 -4.08 -6.82
N ARG A 33 -20.37 -3.85 -7.99
CA ARG A 33 -21.39 -4.76 -8.54
C ARG A 33 -20.75 -6.05 -9.04
N ALA A 34 -19.59 -5.96 -9.70
CA ALA A 34 -18.78 -7.13 -10.03
C ALA A 34 -18.38 -7.91 -8.76
N ALA A 35 -17.89 -7.21 -7.73
CA ALA A 35 -17.49 -7.85 -6.47
C ALA A 35 -18.64 -8.61 -5.79
N ALA A 36 -19.83 -8.03 -5.76
CA ALA A 36 -21.03 -8.67 -5.22
C ALA A 36 -21.44 -9.91 -6.05
N ALA A 37 -21.44 -9.81 -7.38
CA ALA A 37 -21.81 -10.90 -8.28
C ALA A 37 -20.90 -12.14 -8.12
N PHE A 38 -19.61 -11.92 -7.91
CA PHE A 38 -18.63 -13.01 -7.73
C PHE A 38 -18.32 -13.33 -6.26
N SER A 39 -19.08 -12.76 -5.30
CA SER A 39 -18.92 -12.99 -3.86
C SER A 39 -17.49 -12.75 -3.35
N VAL A 40 -16.83 -11.70 -3.84
CA VAL A 40 -15.47 -11.31 -3.44
C VAL A 40 -15.46 -9.97 -2.73
N ARG A 41 -14.51 -9.77 -1.82
CA ARG A 41 -14.36 -8.50 -1.11
C ARG A 41 -13.98 -7.39 -2.09
N HIS A 42 -14.82 -6.36 -2.19
CA HIS A 42 -14.59 -5.20 -3.06
C HIS A 42 -13.18 -4.61 -2.95
N GLN A 43 -12.64 -4.51 -1.72
CA GLN A 43 -11.29 -3.99 -1.47
C GLN A 43 -10.22 -4.76 -2.26
N ARG A 44 -10.26 -6.10 -2.23
CA ARG A 44 -9.31 -6.96 -2.94
C ARG A 44 -9.36 -6.73 -4.45
N LEU A 45 -10.57 -6.59 -5.00
CA LEU A 45 -10.79 -6.33 -6.42
C LEU A 45 -10.25 -4.94 -6.82
N SER A 46 -10.47 -3.93 -5.98
CA SER A 46 -9.93 -2.58 -6.16
C SER A 46 -8.40 -2.54 -6.08
N ASP A 47 -7.81 -3.23 -5.10
CA ASP A 47 -6.36 -3.33 -4.95
C ASP A 47 -5.75 -3.97 -6.19
N ARG A 48 -6.41 -5.01 -6.73
CA ARG A 48 -5.96 -5.71 -7.93
C ARG A 48 -6.05 -4.86 -9.19
N LEU A 49 -7.15 -4.11 -9.36
CA LEU A 49 -7.30 -3.15 -10.45
C LEU A 49 -6.19 -2.09 -10.43
N ASN A 50 -5.83 -1.61 -9.24
CA ASN A 50 -4.76 -0.65 -9.03
C ASN A 50 -3.34 -1.27 -9.08
N LYS A 51 -3.22 -2.55 -9.47
CA LYS A 51 -1.96 -3.32 -9.53
C LYS A 51 -1.20 -3.34 -8.20
N ILE A 52 -1.91 -3.18 -7.09
CA ILE A 52 -1.34 -3.26 -5.74
C ILE A 52 -1.06 -4.73 -5.47
N LYS A 53 0.22 -5.09 -5.57
CA LYS A 53 0.69 -6.44 -5.27
C LYS A 53 0.61 -6.70 -3.77
N TYR A 54 0.33 -7.95 -3.41
CA TYR A 54 0.47 -8.39 -2.03
C TYR A 54 1.85 -8.05 -1.48
N ARG A 55 1.93 -7.59 -0.23
CA ARG A 55 3.15 -7.02 0.35
C ARG A 55 4.35 -7.96 0.27
N ALA A 56 4.14 -9.28 0.39
CA ALA A 56 5.20 -10.28 0.30
C ALA A 56 5.80 -10.42 -1.10
N GLN A 57 5.03 -10.09 -2.15
CA GLN A 57 5.48 -10.09 -3.54
C GLN A 57 6.06 -8.74 -3.98
N ALA A 58 5.97 -7.73 -3.12
CA ALA A 58 6.44 -6.39 -3.44
C ALA A 58 7.89 -6.22 -2.97
N PRO A 59 8.75 -5.53 -3.74
CA PRO A 59 10.16 -5.38 -3.38
C PRO A 59 10.32 -4.72 -2.00
N PRO A 60 11.40 -5.07 -1.26
CA PRO A 60 11.70 -4.44 0.02
C PRO A 60 11.84 -2.92 -0.14
N ASN A 61 11.58 -2.15 0.92
CA ASN A 61 11.58 -0.68 0.84
C ASN A 61 12.94 -0.14 0.39
N SER A 62 14.04 -0.83 0.73
CA SER A 62 15.40 -0.52 0.27
C SER A 62 15.54 -0.57 -1.27
N ALA A 63 14.81 -1.46 -1.94
CA ALA A 63 14.85 -1.61 -3.40
C ALA A 63 13.94 -0.60 -4.12
N ARG A 64 13.13 0.20 -3.40
CA ARG A 64 12.19 1.16 -4.00
C ARG A 64 12.82 2.54 -4.29
N GLY A 65 14.13 2.68 -4.15
CA GLY A 65 14.82 3.96 -4.37
C GLY A 65 14.34 5.08 -3.44
N GLY A 66 13.77 4.72 -2.29
CA GLY A 66 13.32 5.71 -1.31
C GLY A 66 14.49 6.55 -0.83
N ILE A 67 14.26 7.86 -0.62
CA ILE A 67 15.23 8.75 0.02
C ILE A 67 15.72 8.05 1.30
N PRO A 68 17.04 7.93 1.53
CA PRO A 68 17.55 7.28 2.74
C PRO A 68 16.87 7.89 3.96
N VAL A 69 16.15 7.04 4.70
CA VAL A 69 15.60 7.42 6.00
C VAL A 69 16.76 7.89 6.86
N GLY A 70 16.57 9.00 7.58
CA GLY A 70 17.65 9.59 8.38
C GLY A 70 18.33 10.82 7.75
N LYS A 71 18.27 11.03 6.43
CA LYS A 71 18.89 12.22 5.80
C LYS A 71 18.40 13.54 6.40
N ASN A 72 17.09 13.65 6.62
CA ASN A 72 16.46 14.84 7.20
C ASN A 72 16.21 14.70 8.71
N TRP A 73 16.71 13.63 9.34
CA TRP A 73 16.48 13.39 10.77
C TRP A 73 17.19 14.42 11.66
N PRO A 74 18.45 14.83 11.40
CA PRO A 74 19.11 15.87 12.19
C PRO A 74 18.34 17.21 12.13
N GLU A 75 17.96 17.65 10.93
CA GLU A 75 17.21 18.90 10.75
C GLU A 75 15.82 18.86 11.42
N ARG A 76 15.11 17.72 11.27
CA ARG A 76 13.81 17.51 11.91
C ARG A 76 13.91 17.39 13.42
N PHE A 77 15.00 16.83 13.94
CA PHE A 77 15.26 16.72 15.37
C PHE A 77 15.49 18.11 15.96
N VAL A 78 16.43 18.87 15.39
CA VAL A 78 16.76 20.25 15.82
C VAL A 78 15.54 21.17 15.76
N SER A 79 14.74 21.09 14.69
CA SER A 79 13.54 21.94 14.54
C SER A 79 12.40 21.58 15.50
N ARG A 80 12.34 20.35 16.02
CA ARG A 80 11.32 19.89 16.97
C ARG A 80 11.73 20.06 18.43
N THR A 81 13.03 20.22 18.70
CA THR A 81 13.58 20.53 20.02
C THR A 81 13.74 22.04 20.15
N GLU A 82 12.80 22.69 20.84
CA GLU A 82 12.79 24.16 20.98
C GLU A 82 14.10 24.71 21.59
N GLU A 83 14.74 23.97 22.50
CA GLU A 83 16.04 24.34 23.09
C GLU A 83 17.15 24.49 22.05
N LEU A 84 17.25 23.55 21.11
CA LEU A 84 18.27 23.58 20.04
C LEU A 84 17.90 24.57 18.93
N LYS A 85 16.61 24.76 18.68
CA LYS A 85 16.10 25.74 17.72
C LYS A 85 16.38 27.17 18.17
N MET A 86 16.15 27.49 19.45
CA MET A 86 16.49 28.79 20.03
C MET A 86 18.00 29.08 19.93
N ALA A 87 18.84 28.08 20.22
CA ALA A 87 20.29 28.21 20.07
C ALA A 87 20.73 28.43 18.60
N SER A 88 20.15 27.68 17.66
CA SER A 88 20.43 27.84 16.23
C SER A 88 19.97 29.20 15.67
N ASN A 89 18.84 29.73 16.14
CA ASN A 89 18.35 31.04 15.72
C ASN A 89 19.24 32.15 16.27
N ARG A 90 19.65 32.06 17.54
CA ARG A 90 20.55 33.03 18.17
C ARG A 90 21.92 33.11 17.49
N ALA A 91 22.42 31.99 16.96
CA ALA A 91 23.66 31.96 16.20
C ALA A 91 23.56 32.67 14.83
N LYS A 92 22.35 32.83 14.28
CA LYS A 92 22.09 33.58 13.04
C LYS A 92 21.91 35.09 13.26
N ASP A 93 21.70 35.53 14.50
CA ASP A 93 21.50 36.94 14.86
C ASP A 93 22.82 37.69 15.13
N ARG A 94 23.98 37.06 14.89
CA ARG A 94 25.33 37.61 15.07
C ARG A 94 26.00 37.89 13.73
#